data_AF-A0A212C141-F1
#
_entry.id   AF-A0A212C141-F1
#
_cell.length_a   1.000
_cell.length_b   1.000
_cell.length_c   1.000
_cell.angle_alpha   90.00
_cell.angle_beta   90.00
_cell.angle_gamma   90.00
#
_symmetry.space_group_name_H-M   'P 1'
#
loop_
_entity.id
_entity.type
_entity.pdbx_description
1 polymer ?
#
loop_
_entity_poly.entity_id
_entity_poly.type
_entity_poly.pdbx_seq_one_letter_code
_entity_poly.pdbx_strand_id
1 'polypeptide(L)'
;MDQASRAMIENFNAKYVSLHVRKSNRAALHLYSNTLNFQISEVEPKYYADGEDAYAMKRDLTQMADELRRHLELKEKGRHVVLGSIENKVEGKGNSLPSSGEACREEKGLVAEDSGGDSKDLSEVSETTESTDVKDSSEASDSAS
;
A
#
# COMPACT_ATOMS: atom_id res chain seq x y z
N MET A 1 -0.67 -0.43 5.65
CA MET A 1 -1.91 -1.17 6.01
C MET A 1 -2.16 -2.35 5.08
N ASP A 2 -1.66 -2.33 3.84
CA ASP A 2 -1.99 -3.37 2.85
C ASP A 2 -1.56 -4.80 3.22
N GLN A 3 -0.44 -4.98 3.93
CA GLN A 3 -0.02 -6.31 4.38
C GLN A 3 -1.04 -6.94 5.34
N ALA A 4 -1.56 -6.16 6.29
CA ALA A 4 -2.59 -6.62 7.22
C ALA A 4 -3.88 -6.93 6.46
N SER A 5 -4.32 -6.05 5.56
CA SER A 5 -5.50 -6.27 4.73
C SER A 5 -5.40 -7.55 3.90
N ARG A 6 -4.25 -7.79 3.25
CA ARG A 6 -4.01 -9.03 2.48
C ARG A 6 -4.11 -10.26 3.38
N ALA A 7 -3.46 -10.25 4.54
CA ALA A 7 -3.55 -11.36 5.49
C ALA A 7 -4.99 -11.62 5.97
N MET A 8 -5.82 -10.57 6.13
CA MET A 8 -7.23 -10.74 6.48
C MET A 8 -8.05 -11.37 5.35
N ILE A 9 -7.73 -11.05 4.09
CA ILE A 9 -8.36 -11.68 2.91
C ILE A 9 -7.96 -13.15 2.82
N GLU A 10 -6.67 -13.45 2.93
CA GLU A 10 -6.12 -14.80 2.74
C GLU A 10 -6.61 -15.77 3.80
N ASN A 11 -6.60 -15.35 5.07
CA ASN A 11 -6.90 -16.25 6.18
C ASN A 11 -8.39 -16.30 6.54
N PHE A 12 -9.14 -15.23 6.27
CA PHE A 12 -10.53 -15.10 6.74
C PHE A 12 -11.53 -14.71 5.65
N ASN A 13 -11.09 -14.55 4.39
CA ASN A 13 -11.92 -14.04 3.30
C ASN A 13 -12.65 -12.72 3.67
N ALA A 14 -11.94 -11.83 4.38
CA ALA A 14 -12.49 -10.57 4.82
C ALA A 14 -12.99 -9.72 3.64
N LYS A 15 -14.26 -9.32 3.67
CA LYS A 15 -14.88 -8.48 2.64
C LYS A 15 -14.54 -7.00 2.81
N TYR A 16 -14.31 -6.58 4.04
CA TYR A 16 -13.99 -5.20 4.38
C TYR A 16 -13.25 -5.14 5.71
N VAL A 17 -12.61 -4.01 5.98
CA VAL A 17 -12.03 -3.67 7.29
C VAL A 17 -12.72 -2.44 7.81
N SER A 18 -12.98 -2.41 9.12
CA SER A 18 -13.53 -1.24 9.81
C SER A 18 -12.63 -0.78 10.95
N LEU A 19 -12.74 0.50 11.29
CA LEU A 19 -12.04 1.12 12.41
C LEU A 19 -12.85 2.30 12.97
N HIS A 20 -12.48 2.75 14.16
CA HIS A 20 -13.04 3.95 14.78
C HIS A 20 -11.96 5.01 14.92
N VAL A 21 -12.28 6.25 14.54
CA VAL A 21 -11.38 7.40 14.69
C VAL A 21 -12.09 8.55 15.37
N ARG A 22 -11.40 9.24 16.29
CA ARG A 22 -11.85 10.47 16.95
C ARG A 22 -12.22 11.55 15.94
N LYS A 23 -13.36 12.22 16.13
CA LYS A 23 -13.78 13.33 15.26
C LYS A 23 -12.75 14.47 15.21
N SER A 24 -12.07 14.73 16.32
CA SER A 24 -11.08 15.79 16.44
C SER A 24 -9.74 15.45 15.78
N ASN A 25 -9.44 14.18 15.52
CA ASN A 25 -8.14 13.75 14.99
C ASN A 25 -8.06 13.95 13.47
N ARG A 26 -7.78 15.19 13.07
CA ARG A 26 -7.67 15.59 11.66
C ARG A 26 -6.59 14.83 10.87
N ALA A 27 -5.45 14.53 11.51
CA ALA A 27 -4.34 13.83 10.85
C ALA A 27 -4.72 12.38 10.51
N ALA A 28 -5.30 11.66 11.46
CA ALA A 28 -5.76 10.29 11.24
C ALA A 28 -6.92 10.24 10.23
N LEU A 29 -7.85 11.20 10.32
CA LEU A 29 -8.92 11.32 9.33
C LEU A 29 -8.36 11.43 7.92
N HIS A 30 -7.40 12.32 7.69
CA HIS A 30 -6.75 12.48 6.38
C HIS A 30 -6.06 11.19 5.91
N LEU A 31 -5.31 10.53 6.80
CA LEU A 31 -4.64 9.26 6.49
C LEU A 31 -5.65 8.18 6.06
N TYR A 32 -6.72 7.99 6.84
CA TYR A 32 -7.70 6.95 6.57
C TYR A 32 -8.58 7.28 5.36
N SER A 33 -9.04 8.52 5.20
CA SER A 33 -9.90 8.89 4.08
C SER A 33 -9.14 9.04 2.76
N ASN A 34 -8.05 9.82 2.75
CA ASN A 34 -7.42 10.25 1.50
C ASN A 34 -6.35 9.27 1.03
N THR A 35 -5.54 8.74 1.95
CA THR A 35 -4.42 7.85 1.59
C THR A 35 -4.86 6.39 1.53
N LEU A 36 -5.70 5.96 2.48
CA LEU A 36 -6.09 4.54 2.61
C LEU A 36 -7.50 4.24 2.09
N ASN A 37 -8.24 5.25 1.62
CA ASN A 37 -9.56 5.13 1.01
C ASN A 37 -10.63 4.46 1.89
N PHE A 38 -10.61 4.73 3.19
CA PHE A 38 -11.71 4.43 4.08
C PHE A 38 -12.85 5.43 3.92
N GLN A 39 -14.08 4.94 3.99
CA GLN A 39 -15.30 5.75 3.92
C GLN A 39 -15.97 5.77 5.29
N ILE A 40 -16.55 6.91 5.68
CA ILE A 40 -17.32 7.00 6.92
C ILE A 40 -18.63 6.23 6.72
N SER A 41 -18.88 5.26 7.58
CA SER A 41 -20.11 4.47 7.60
C SER A 41 -21.15 5.13 8.51
N GLU A 42 -20.75 5.45 9.74
CA GLU A 42 -21.62 6.03 10.75
C GLU A 42 -20.83 6.85 11.77
N VAL A 43 -21.59 7.59 12.59
CA VAL A 43 -21.08 8.41 13.69
C VAL A 43 -21.56 7.80 14.99
N GLU A 44 -20.63 7.40 15.85
CA GLU A 44 -20.94 6.86 17.17
C GLU A 44 -20.82 7.96 18.24
N PRO A 45 -21.93 8.38 18.86
CA PRO A 45 -21.91 9.44 19.85
C PRO A 45 -21.27 8.96 21.14
N LYS A 46 -20.43 9.80 21.76
CA LYS A 46 -19.75 9.51 23.04
C LYS A 46 -19.05 8.14 23.09
N TYR A 47 -18.43 7.73 21.99
CA TYR A 47 -17.71 6.45 21.88
C TYR A 47 -16.49 6.38 22.81
N TYR A 48 -15.78 7.51 22.96
CA TYR A 48 -14.62 7.59 23.84
C TYR A 48 -15.02 8.00 25.27
N ALA A 49 -14.19 7.64 26.25
CA ALA A 49 -14.48 7.83 27.68
C ALA A 49 -14.63 9.30 28.11
N ASP A 50 -14.06 10.23 27.36
CA ASP A 50 -14.22 11.69 27.51
C ASP A 50 -15.52 12.23 26.91
N GLY A 51 -16.35 11.35 26.34
CA GLY A 51 -17.57 11.71 25.64
C GLY A 51 -17.34 12.20 24.22
N GLU A 52 -16.13 12.08 23.67
CA GLU A 52 -15.90 12.40 22.26
C GLU A 52 -16.57 11.35 21.36
N ASP A 53 -17.20 11.82 20.29
CA ASP A 53 -17.77 10.98 19.26
C ASP A 53 -16.66 10.35 18.39
N ALA A 54 -16.98 9.20 17.79
CA ALA A 54 -16.13 8.55 16.80
C ALA A 54 -16.80 8.51 15.43
N TYR A 55 -15.99 8.55 14.38
CA TYR A 55 -16.39 8.07 13.06
C TYR A 55 -16.05 6.59 12.96
N ALA A 56 -17.05 5.76 12.70
CA ALA A 56 -16.85 4.39 12.26
C ALA A 56 -16.58 4.42 10.75
N MET A 57 -15.38 4.03 10.35
CA MET A 57 -14.95 4.03 8.96
C MET A 57 -14.76 2.61 8.43
N LYS A 58 -14.98 2.42 7.13
CA LYS A 58 -14.90 1.13 6.46
C LYS A 58 -14.17 1.24 5.11
N ARG A 59 -13.33 0.26 4.81
CA ARG A 59 -12.69 0.09 3.50
C ARG A 59 -13.09 -1.26 2.93
N ASP A 60 -13.62 -1.26 1.71
CA ASP A 60 -13.92 -2.48 0.96
C ASP A 60 -12.62 -3.15 0.50
N LEU A 61 -12.54 -4.48 0.67
CA LEU A 61 -11.40 -5.30 0.28
C LEU A 61 -11.67 -6.13 -0.98
N THR A 62 -12.88 -6.08 -1.54
CA THR A 62 -13.30 -6.91 -2.68
C THR A 62 -12.34 -6.76 -3.87
N GLN A 63 -11.95 -5.53 -4.22
CA GLN A 63 -11.00 -5.27 -5.32
C GLN A 63 -9.63 -5.93 -5.06
N MET A 64 -9.08 -5.75 -3.85
CA MET A 64 -7.81 -6.36 -3.45
C MET A 64 -7.91 -7.89 -3.44
N ALA A 65 -9.05 -8.45 -3.03
CA ALA A 65 -9.27 -9.88 -2.99
C ALA A 65 -9.32 -10.50 -4.40
N ASP A 66 -9.95 -9.81 -5.35
CA ASP A 66 -10.01 -10.26 -6.75
C ASP A 66 -8.64 -10.19 -7.43
N GLU A 67 -7.85 -9.15 -7.16
CA GLU A 67 -6.46 -9.04 -7.63
C GLU A 67 -5.59 -10.19 -7.11
N LEU A 68 -5.72 -10.51 -5.82
CA LEU A 68 -4.96 -11.57 -5.19
C LEU A 68 -5.31 -12.95 -5.75
N ARG A 69 -6.61 -13.22 -5.97
CA ARG A 69 -7.09 -14.44 -6.61
C ARG A 69 -6.49 -14.60 -8.01
N ARG A 70 -6.51 -13.53 -8.82
CA ARG A 70 -5.93 -13.52 -10.17
C ARG A 70 -4.42 -13.81 -10.15
N HIS A 71 -3.70 -13.28 -9.17
CA HIS A 71 -2.24 -13.50 -9.06
C HIS A 71 -1.89 -14.97 -8.74
N LEU A 72 -2.70 -15.63 -7.92
CA LEU A 72 -2.51 -17.05 -7.59
C LEU A 72 -2.73 -17.95 -8.80
N GLU A 73 -3.79 -17.70 -9.58
CA GLU A 73 -4.10 -18.47 -10.80
C GLU A 73 -2.98 -18.38 -11.85
N LEU A 74 -2.36 -17.21 -12.00
CA LEU A 74 -1.23 -17.04 -12.92
C LEU A 74 0.03 -17.79 -12.44
N LYS A 75 0.29 -17.76 -11.13
CA LYS A 75 1.43 -18.49 -10.53
C LYS A 75 1.25 -20.01 -10.63
N GLU A 76 0.02 -20.51 -10.57
CA GLU A 76 -0.29 -21.92 -10.73
C GLU A 76 -0.05 -22.39 -12.18
N LYS A 77 -0.45 -21.61 -13.17
CA LYS A 77 -0.25 -21.90 -14.60
C LYS A 77 1.23 -21.92 -15.02
N GLY A 78 2.11 -21.19 -14.31
CA GLY A 78 3.55 -21.22 -14.53
C GLY A 78 4.29 -22.44 -13.95
N ARG A 79 3.65 -23.21 -13.04
CA ARG A 79 4.30 -24.35 -12.36
C ARG A 79 4.14 -25.68 -13.08
N HIS A 80 3.27 -25.78 -14.08
CA HIS A 80 2.95 -27.03 -14.78
C HIS A 80 4.00 -27.47 -15.83
N VAL A 81 5.03 -26.68 -16.12
CA VAL A 81 5.98 -26.97 -17.23
C VAL A 81 7.26 -27.71 -16.77
N VAL A 82 7.51 -27.89 -15.47
CA VAL A 82 8.83 -28.39 -14.97
C VAL A 82 8.83 -29.87 -14.51
N LEU A 83 7.69 -30.57 -14.53
CA LEU A 83 7.59 -31.99 -14.14
C LEU A 83 7.19 -32.90 -15.32
N GLY A 84 7.83 -32.71 -16.47
CA GLY A 84 7.49 -33.43 -17.71
C GLY A 84 8.68 -33.96 -18.51
N SER A 85 9.82 -34.30 -17.88
CA SER A 85 10.97 -34.91 -18.59
C SER A 85 11.86 -35.80 -17.71
N ILE A 86 11.34 -36.80 -17.00
CA ILE A 86 12.18 -37.94 -16.57
C ILE A 86 11.36 -39.23 -16.61
N GLU A 87 11.13 -39.80 -17.79
CA GLU A 87 10.89 -41.24 -17.96
C GLU A 87 11.42 -41.69 -19.33
N ASN A 88 12.64 -42.22 -19.34
CA ASN A 88 13.09 -43.41 -20.08
C ASN A 88 14.60 -43.38 -20.31
N LYS A 89 15.32 -44.29 -19.64
CA LYS A 89 15.88 -45.50 -20.24
C LYS A 89 16.93 -46.09 -19.27
N VAL A 90 16.55 -47.19 -18.63
CA VAL A 90 17.48 -48.03 -17.86
C VAL A 90 18.49 -48.62 -18.85
N GLU A 91 19.79 -48.48 -18.56
CA GLU A 91 20.87 -49.41 -18.96
C GLU A 91 22.25 -48.87 -18.50
N GLY A 92 23.06 -49.73 -17.87
CA GLY A 92 24.52 -49.62 -17.94
C GLY A 92 25.29 -49.13 -16.70
N LYS A 93 25.76 -50.10 -15.89
CA LYS A 93 26.97 -50.09 -15.03
C LYS A 93 27.97 -48.92 -15.20
N GLY A 94 28.43 -48.36 -14.08
CA GLY A 94 29.77 -47.75 -14.00
C GLY A 94 29.99 -46.79 -12.84
N ASN A 95 30.82 -47.20 -11.88
CA ASN A 95 31.37 -46.47 -10.71
C ASN A 95 31.68 -44.98 -10.88
N SER A 96 31.43 -44.17 -9.84
CA SER A 96 32.49 -43.58 -8.98
C SER A 96 31.91 -42.62 -7.91
N LEU A 97 32.09 -43.02 -6.65
CA LEU A 97 32.34 -42.15 -5.48
C LEU A 97 33.70 -41.44 -5.67
N PRO A 98 34.11 -40.38 -4.93
CA PRO A 98 33.86 -40.13 -3.49
C PRO A 98 33.66 -38.63 -3.09
N SER A 99 32.97 -38.32 -1.99
CA SER A 99 33.47 -38.03 -0.62
C SER A 99 34.02 -36.62 -0.33
N SER A 100 33.68 -36.16 0.88
CA SER A 100 34.36 -35.16 1.74
C SER A 100 34.17 -33.68 1.37
N GLY A 101 33.92 -32.75 2.30
CA GLY A 101 33.93 -32.82 3.76
C GLY A 101 33.40 -31.52 4.39
N GLU A 102 33.21 -31.57 5.70
CA GLU A 102 32.82 -30.47 6.59
C GLU A 102 33.83 -29.30 6.60
N ALA A 103 33.37 -28.09 6.93
CA ALA A 103 34.03 -27.21 7.92
C ALA A 103 33.23 -25.92 8.17
N CYS A 104 33.14 -25.54 9.45
CA CYS A 104 32.59 -24.29 9.95
C CYS A 104 33.62 -23.15 9.99
N ARG A 105 33.09 -21.92 9.90
CA ARG A 105 33.43 -20.68 10.66
C ARG A 105 34.65 -19.78 10.32
N GLU A 106 34.31 -18.49 10.36
CA GLU A 106 35.00 -17.29 10.91
C GLU A 106 35.90 -16.36 10.04
N GLU A 107 35.38 -15.12 9.88
CA GLU A 107 35.95 -13.79 10.18
C GLU A 107 37.11 -13.13 9.39
N LYS A 108 36.88 -11.81 9.18
CA LYS A 108 37.76 -10.64 8.92
C LYS A 108 38.19 -10.20 7.51
N GLY A 109 37.78 -8.96 7.23
CA GLY A 109 38.60 -7.88 6.65
C GLY A 109 38.30 -7.53 5.17
N LEU A 110 38.42 -6.31 4.64
CA LEU A 110 38.67 -4.92 5.08
C LEU A 110 38.29 -4.02 3.88
N VAL A 111 37.69 -2.86 4.15
CA VAL A 111 37.76 -1.52 3.50
C VAL A 111 38.20 -1.37 2.02
N ALA A 112 37.38 -0.70 1.20
CA ALA A 112 37.80 0.36 0.25
C ALA A 112 36.59 1.16 -0.28
N GLU A 113 36.78 2.48 -0.36
CA GLU A 113 35.83 3.55 -0.68
C GLU A 113 35.79 3.88 -2.20
N ASP A 114 34.81 4.71 -2.57
CA ASP A 114 34.79 5.71 -3.65
C ASP A 114 34.11 5.38 -5.01
N SER A 115 32.96 6.03 -5.26
CA SER A 115 32.76 6.80 -6.50
C SER A 115 31.47 7.63 -6.45
N GLY A 116 31.65 8.94 -6.62
CA GLY A 116 30.63 9.97 -6.55
C GLY A 116 29.73 10.14 -7.78
N GLY A 117 28.77 11.05 -7.61
CA GLY A 117 27.84 11.52 -8.63
C GLY A 117 27.01 12.69 -8.09
N ASP A 118 27.64 13.87 -8.01
CA ASP A 118 27.00 15.18 -7.83
C ASP A 118 26.31 15.59 -9.15
N SER A 119 25.05 16.02 -9.11
CA SER A 119 24.48 16.92 -10.12
C SER A 119 23.29 17.70 -9.54
N LYS A 120 23.62 18.94 -9.24
CA LYS A 120 22.80 20.17 -9.26
C LYS A 120 22.08 20.26 -10.64
N ASP A 121 20.98 20.96 -10.88
CA ASP A 121 20.60 22.29 -10.42
C ASP A 121 19.22 22.66 -11.04
N LEU A 122 18.49 23.55 -10.36
CA LEU A 122 17.70 24.69 -10.87
C LEU A 122 16.54 24.55 -11.90
N SER A 123 15.41 25.16 -11.50
CA SER A 123 14.41 25.96 -12.25
C SER A 123 12.99 25.55 -11.83
N GLU A 124 12.00 26.41 -11.60
CA GLU A 124 11.86 27.86 -11.69
C GLU A 124 10.56 28.18 -10.92
N VAL A 125 10.57 29.30 -10.19
CA VAL A 125 9.38 29.84 -9.52
C VAL A 125 8.53 30.49 -10.60
N SER A 126 7.27 30.07 -10.76
CA SER A 126 6.33 30.76 -11.64
C SER A 126 5.25 31.41 -10.77
N GLU A 127 5.39 32.72 -10.66
CA GLU A 127 4.40 33.65 -10.16
C GLU A 127 3.21 33.66 -11.15
N THR A 128 1.98 33.52 -10.65
CA THR A 128 0.80 34.02 -11.38
C THR A 128 -0.10 34.75 -10.38
N THR A 129 0.03 36.07 -10.42
CA THR A 129 -0.99 37.00 -9.95
C THR A 129 -2.17 36.93 -10.90
N GLU A 130 -3.32 36.43 -10.45
CA GLU A 130 -4.58 36.63 -11.14
C GLU A 130 -5.55 37.37 -10.21
N SER A 131 -5.68 38.66 -10.49
CA SER A 131 -6.61 39.57 -9.85
C SER A 131 -8.04 39.25 -10.31
N THR A 132 -8.90 38.79 -9.40
CA THR A 132 -10.35 38.81 -9.66
C THR A 132 -10.95 40.10 -9.12
N ASP A 133 -11.31 40.95 -10.07
CA ASP A 133 -12.05 42.20 -9.96
C ASP A 133 -13.29 42.06 -9.06
N VAL A 134 -13.36 42.87 -7.99
CA VAL A 134 -14.59 43.06 -7.21
C VAL A 134 -15.45 44.09 -7.92
N LYS A 135 -16.48 43.59 -8.62
CA LYS A 135 -17.46 44.46 -9.29
C LYS A 135 -18.36 45.10 -8.22
N ASP A 136 -18.12 46.38 -7.96
CA ASP A 136 -19.05 47.26 -7.25
C ASP A 136 -20.41 47.21 -7.97
N SER A 137 -21.46 46.82 -7.25
CA SER A 137 -22.85 46.94 -7.71
C SER A 137 -23.59 47.75 -6.68
N SER A 138 -23.49 49.06 -6.89
CA SER A 138 -24.38 50.06 -6.32
C SER A 138 -25.71 50.01 -7.07
N GLU A 139 -26.73 49.47 -6.44
CA GLU A 139 -28.13 49.71 -6.84
C GLU A 139 -28.87 50.33 -5.65
N ALA A 140 -28.83 51.66 -5.61
CA ALA A 140 -29.82 52.43 -4.90
C ALA A 140 -31.13 52.30 -5.69
N SER A 141 -32.15 51.70 -5.08
CA SER A 141 -33.54 51.83 -5.54
C SER A 141 -34.39 52.25 -4.37
N ASP A 142 -34.64 53.55 -4.44
CA ASP A 142 -35.58 54.37 -3.70
C ASP A 142 -37.02 53.98 -4.09
N SER A 143 -37.88 53.72 -3.12
CA SER A 143 -39.35 53.71 -3.21
C SER A 143 -39.88 53.62 -1.78
N ALA A 144 -40.12 54.76 -1.13
CA ALA A 144 -41.34 55.57 -1.20
C ALA A 144 -42.52 54.93 -0.44
N SER A 145 -42.90 55.68 0.61
CA SER A 145 -44.16 55.79 1.35
C SER A 145 -45.36 54.92 0.98
#